data_AF-A0A349W1G3-F1
#
_entry.id   AF-A0A349W1G3-F1
#
_cell.length_a   1.000
_cell.length_b   1.000
_cell.length_c   1.000
_cell.angle_alpha   90.00
_cell.angle_beta   90.00
_cell.angle_gamma   90.00
#
_symmetry.space_group_name_H-M   'P 1'
#
loop_
_entity.id
_entity.type
_entity.pdbx_description
1 polymer ?
#
loop_
_entity_poly.entity_id
_entity_poly.type
_entity_poly.pdbx_seq_one_letter_code
_entity_poly.pdbx_strand_id
1 'polypeptide(L)'
;MKIVQQQLVADIEDIYWPLTGRWVLGISLVCLMVFFIAAGFLLQAIDPTAGVLDIGILSVLFFAVLAALLIIYCCFWLQEILWQPFKLFRQQFSVHFNQLTSWQQCVIYFSVFFLSLFSFLAVLAMLL
;
A
#
# COMPACT_ATOMS: atom_id res chain seq x y z
N MET A 1 35.64 -11.72 14.26
CA MET A 1 35.52 -11.39 12.82
C MET A 1 34.30 -12.07 12.17
N LYS A 2 34.11 -13.40 12.28
CA LYS A 2 32.92 -14.11 11.76
C LYS A 2 31.57 -13.58 12.24
N ILE A 3 31.47 -13.21 13.52
CA ILE A 3 30.22 -12.71 14.14
C ILE A 3 29.79 -11.37 13.51
N VAL A 4 30.74 -10.49 13.20
CA VAL A 4 30.47 -9.19 12.57
C VAL A 4 30.00 -9.37 11.12
N GLN A 5 30.56 -10.34 10.38
CA GLN A 5 30.10 -10.64 9.02
C GLN A 5 28.68 -11.24 9.00
N GLN A 6 28.35 -12.15 9.92
CA GLN A 6 26.99 -12.69 10.01
C GLN A 6 25.96 -11.61 10.35
N GLN A 7 26.31 -10.69 11.25
CA GLN A 7 25.43 -9.60 11.63
C GLN A 7 25.25 -8.57 10.50
N LEU A 8 26.31 -8.31 9.72
CA LEU A 8 26.24 -7.48 8.52
C LEU A 8 25.35 -8.10 7.44
N VAL A 9 25.46 -9.41 7.20
CA VAL A 9 24.64 -10.13 6.20
C VAL A 9 23.16 -10.15 6.61
N ALA A 10 22.86 -10.39 7.89
CA ALA A 10 21.49 -10.35 8.40
C ALA A 10 20.87 -8.95 8.31
N ASP A 11 21.64 -7.90 8.62
CA ASP A 11 21.18 -6.51 8.53
C ASP A 11 20.96 -6.08 7.07
N ILE A 12 21.77 -6.59 6.14
CA ILE A 12 21.58 -6.40 4.69
C ILE A 12 20.27 -7.08 4.26
N GLU A 13 20.05 -8.35 4.60
CA GLU A 13 18.87 -9.12 4.19
C GLU A 13 17.54 -8.51 4.72
N ASP A 14 17.55 -8.00 5.96
CA ASP A 14 16.43 -7.27 6.57
C ASP A 14 16.14 -5.92 5.90
N ILE A 15 17.14 -5.29 5.26
CA ILE A 15 16.94 -4.07 4.47
C ILE A 15 16.29 -4.40 3.11
N TYR A 16 16.68 -5.50 2.47
CA TYR A 16 16.17 -5.85 1.14
C TYR A 16 14.69 -6.26 1.15
N TRP A 17 14.23 -7.01 2.15
CA TRP A 17 12.85 -7.50 2.24
C TRP A 17 11.75 -6.41 2.19
N PRO A 18 11.83 -5.30 2.95
CA PRO A 18 10.85 -4.20 2.88
C PRO A 18 10.99 -3.34 1.61
N LEU A 19 12.15 -3.35 0.96
CA LEU A 19 12.39 -2.60 -0.28
C LEU A 19 11.73 -3.28 -1.48
N THR A 20 11.90 -4.60 -1.65
CA THR A 20 11.42 -5.32 -2.85
C THR A 20 9.90 -5.23 -3.03
N GLY A 21 9.12 -5.40 -1.97
CA GLY A 21 7.65 -5.34 -2.06
C GLY A 21 7.13 -3.95 -2.47
N ARG A 22 7.80 -2.88 -2.04
CA ARG A 22 7.41 -1.50 -2.37
C ARG A 22 7.63 -1.16 -3.83
N TRP A 23 8.77 -1.57 -4.38
CA TRP A 23 9.06 -1.39 -5.80
C TRP A 23 8.08 -2.19 -6.66
N VAL A 24 7.74 -3.42 -6.27
CA VAL A 24 6.73 -4.22 -6.98
C VAL A 24 5.36 -3.53 -6.98
N LEU A 25 4.92 -2.99 -5.83
CA LEU A 25 3.67 -2.23 -5.75
C LEU A 25 3.71 -0.97 -6.61
N GLY A 26 4.80 -0.22 -6.59
CA GLY A 26 4.97 0.99 -7.41
C GLY A 26 4.97 0.67 -8.91
N ILE A 27 5.70 -0.37 -9.34
CA ILE A 27 5.74 -0.85 -10.72
C ILE A 27 4.34 -1.32 -11.16
N SER A 28 3.64 -2.08 -10.30
CA SER A 28 2.27 -2.52 -10.55
C SER A 28 1.34 -1.33 -10.76
N LEU A 29 1.48 -0.26 -9.96
CA LEU A 29 0.68 0.96 -10.07
C LEU A 29 0.90 1.69 -11.40
N VAL A 30 2.17 1.86 -11.80
CA VAL A 30 2.54 2.48 -13.07
C VAL A 30 2.01 1.65 -14.24
N CYS A 31 2.17 0.33 -14.19
CA CYS A 31 1.67 -0.57 -15.23
C CYS A 31 0.14 -0.50 -15.34
N LEU A 32 -0.57 -0.48 -14.22
CA LEU A 32 -2.03 -0.37 -14.19
C LEU A 32 -2.50 1.00 -14.73
N MET A 33 -1.74 2.06 -14.46
CA MET A 33 -2.05 3.41 -14.96
C MET A 33 -1.85 3.53 -16.47
N VAL A 34 -0.76 2.98 -17.01
CA VAL A 34 -0.56 2.89 -18.47
C VAL A 34 -1.67 2.07 -19.10
N PHE A 35 -2.04 0.94 -18.49
CA PHE A 35 -3.15 0.12 -18.96
C PHE A 35 -4.48 0.87 -18.92
N PHE A 36 -4.77 1.63 -17.87
CA PHE A 36 -5.99 2.43 -17.75
C PHE A 36 -6.09 3.50 -18.85
N ILE A 37 -5.00 4.22 -19.13
CA ILE A 37 -4.96 5.22 -20.21
C ILE A 37 -5.17 4.56 -21.58
N ALA A 38 -4.57 3.38 -21.78
CA ALA A 38 -4.68 2.63 -23.03
C ALA A 38 -6.02 1.85 -23.16
N ALA A 39 -6.74 1.61 -22.06
CA ALA A 39 -7.91 0.74 -22.02
C ALA A 39 -9.01 1.20 -22.98
N GLY A 40 -9.26 2.51 -23.09
CA GLY A 40 -10.25 3.05 -24.02
C GLY A 40 -9.93 2.69 -25.48
N PHE A 41 -8.67 2.90 -25.90
CA PHE A 41 -8.22 2.56 -27.25
C PHE A 41 -8.22 1.04 -27.50
N LEU A 42 -7.75 0.24 -26.53
CA LEU A 42 -7.74 -1.22 -26.66
C LEU A 42 -9.15 -1.81 -26.76
N LEU A 43 -10.08 -1.36 -25.92
CA LEU A 43 -11.46 -1.85 -25.93
C LEU A 43 -12.17 -1.48 -27.24
N GLN A 44 -11.94 -0.27 -27.73
CA GLN A 44 -12.52 0.20 -29.00
C GLN A 44 -11.88 -0.46 -30.23
N ALA A 45 -10.64 -0.95 -30.13
CA ALA A 45 -9.99 -1.72 -31.19
C ALA A 45 -10.48 -3.19 -31.25
N ILE A 46 -10.86 -3.78 -30.12
CA ILE A 46 -11.39 -5.15 -30.05
C ILE A 46 -12.85 -5.19 -30.51
N ASP A 47 -13.64 -4.22 -30.07
CA ASP A 47 -15.04 -4.08 -30.48
C ASP A 47 -15.34 -2.62 -30.86
N PRO A 48 -15.27 -2.27 -32.16
CA PRO A 48 -15.55 -0.91 -32.63
C PRO A 48 -17.02 -0.53 -32.49
N THR A 49 -17.91 -1.50 -32.23
CA THR A 49 -19.34 -1.31 -31.98
C THR A 49 -19.68 -1.16 -30.50
N ALA A 50 -18.73 -1.37 -29.59
CA ALA A 50 -18.93 -1.19 -28.16
C ALA A 50 -19.38 0.26 -27.86
N GLY A 51 -20.49 0.39 -27.15
CA GLY A 51 -21.02 1.68 -26.76
C GLY A 51 -20.06 2.40 -25.80
N VAL A 52 -19.98 3.74 -25.93
CA VAL A 52 -19.18 4.60 -25.04
C VAL A 52 -19.54 4.36 -23.55
N LEU A 53 -20.80 4.01 -23.27
CA LEU A 53 -21.29 3.69 -21.92
C LEU A 53 -20.63 2.42 -21.33
N ASP A 54 -20.50 1.36 -22.11
CA ASP A 54 -19.96 0.07 -21.64
C ASP A 54 -18.45 0.18 -21.35
N ILE A 55 -17.73 0.87 -22.24
CA ILE A 55 -16.31 1.22 -22.04
C ILE A 55 -16.15 2.11 -20.81
N GLY A 56 -17.07 3.06 -20.62
CA GLY A 56 -17.13 3.94 -19.45
C GLY A 56 -17.23 3.16 -18.14
N ILE A 57 -18.20 2.25 -18.02
CA ILE A 57 -18.40 1.43 -16.81
C ILE A 57 -17.17 0.59 -16.48
N LEU A 58 -16.56 -0.04 -17.48
CA LEU A 58 -15.36 -0.86 -17.26
C LEU A 58 -14.17 0.01 -16.84
N SER A 59 -14.02 1.20 -17.42
CA SER A 59 -12.97 2.15 -17.03
C SER A 59 -13.14 2.64 -15.59
N VAL A 60 -14.37 2.93 -15.13
CA VAL A 60 -14.65 3.33 -13.75
C VAL A 60 -14.26 2.22 -12.76
N LEU A 61 -14.54 0.96 -13.10
CA LEU A 61 -14.13 -0.18 -12.29
C LEU A 61 -12.60 -0.30 -12.21
N PHE A 62 -11.89 -0.14 -13.33
CA PHE A 62 -10.42 -0.11 -13.34
C PHE A 62 -9.86 1.06 -12.52
N PHE A 63 -10.47 2.24 -12.63
CA PHE A 63 -10.09 3.42 -11.86
C PHE A 63 -10.25 3.19 -10.36
N ALA A 64 -11.33 2.54 -9.92
CA ALA A 64 -11.55 2.20 -8.52
C ALA A 64 -10.45 1.26 -7.97
N VAL A 65 -10.04 0.25 -8.75
CA VAL A 65 -8.92 -0.65 -8.39
C VAL A 65 -7.61 0.13 -8.29
N LEU A 66 -7.36 1.02 -9.25
CA LEU A 66 -6.16 1.86 -9.27
C LEU A 66 -6.11 2.79 -8.05
N ALA A 67 -7.23 3.44 -7.72
CA ALA A 67 -7.36 4.29 -6.54
C ALA A 67 -7.15 3.50 -5.24
N ALA A 68 -7.72 2.30 -5.12
CA ALA A 68 -7.52 1.44 -3.95
C ALA A 68 -6.04 1.06 -3.76
N LEU A 69 -5.36 0.66 -4.83
CA LEU A 69 -3.93 0.34 -4.79
C LEU A 69 -3.07 1.57 -4.47
N LEU A 70 -3.43 2.75 -4.98
CA LEU A 70 -2.77 4.02 -4.68
C LEU A 70 -2.88 4.38 -3.21
N ILE A 71 -4.06 4.18 -2.61
CA ILE A 71 -4.28 4.38 -1.17
C ILE A 71 -3.40 3.43 -0.37
N ILE A 72 -3.39 2.13 -0.71
CA ILE A 72 -2.55 1.13 -0.02
C ILE A 72 -1.06 1.51 -0.11
N TYR A 73 -0.59 1.92 -1.28
CA TYR A 73 0.78 2.39 -1.48
C TYR A 73 1.11 3.60 -0.61
N CYS A 74 0.20 4.58 -0.56
CA CYS A 74 0.34 5.77 0.27
C CYS A 74 0.37 5.42 1.76
N CYS A 75 -0.49 4.50 2.23
CA CYS A 75 -0.48 4.01 3.60
C CYS A 75 0.85 3.34 3.96
N PHE A 76 1.41 2.50 3.09
CA PHE A 76 2.72 1.88 3.32
C PHE A 76 3.84 2.91 3.37
N TRP A 77 3.78 3.93 2.52
CA TRP A 77 4.77 5.00 2.50
C TRP A 77 4.69 5.85 3.76
N LEU A 78 3.49 6.23 4.19
CA LEU A 78 3.23 6.97 5.41
C LEU A 78 3.66 6.19 6.67
N GLN A 79 3.35 4.89 6.71
CA GLN A 79 3.82 4.00 7.77
C GLN A 79 5.34 3.98 7.85
N GLU A 80 6.04 3.94 6.72
CA GLU A 80 7.51 3.94 6.77
C GLU A 80 8.06 5.25 7.33
N ILE A 81 7.54 6.40 6.91
CA ILE A 81 7.98 7.70 7.42
C ILE A 81 7.76 7.80 8.93
N LEU A 82 6.58 7.36 9.39
CA LEU A 82 6.24 7.39 10.80
C LEU A 82 7.12 6.45 11.62
N TRP A 83 7.49 5.29 11.07
CA TRP A 83 8.23 4.25 11.77
C TRP A 83 9.75 4.29 11.56
N GLN A 84 10.27 5.07 10.62
CA GLN A 84 11.71 5.29 10.43
C GLN A 84 12.45 5.65 11.73
N PRO A 85 12.00 6.63 12.55
CA PRO A 85 12.69 6.96 13.80
C PRO A 85 12.56 5.86 14.87
N PHE A 86 11.60 4.95 14.73
CA PHE A 86 11.31 3.88 15.70
C PHE A 86 11.81 2.50 15.25
N LYS A 87 12.84 2.44 14.39
CA LYS A 87 13.35 1.18 13.81
C LYS A 87 13.69 0.10 14.86
N LEU A 88 14.30 0.49 15.98
CA LEU A 88 14.61 -0.41 17.09
C LEU A 88 13.35 -0.89 17.84
N PHE A 89 12.39 0.00 18.04
CA PHE A 89 11.11 -0.35 18.65
C PHE A 89 10.31 -1.30 17.76
N ARG A 90 10.37 -1.13 16.42
CA ARG A 90 9.72 -2.02 15.44
C ARG A 90 10.18 -3.48 15.57
N GLN A 91 11.47 -3.71 15.77
CA GLN A 91 12.03 -5.06 15.93
C GLN A 91 11.53 -5.75 17.20
N GLN A 92 11.29 -4.99 18.26
CA GLN A 92 10.80 -5.49 19.54
C GLN A 92 9.27 -5.36 19.69
N PHE A 93 8.58 -4.82 18.68
CA PHE A 93 7.16 -4.52 18.75
C PHE A 93 6.34 -5.77 19.00
N SER A 94 6.64 -6.89 18.34
CA SER A 94 5.93 -8.16 18.57
C SER A 94 6.04 -8.65 20.01
N VAL A 95 7.23 -8.50 20.61
CA VAL A 95 7.49 -8.88 22.01
C VAL A 95 6.67 -7.99 22.95
N HIS A 96 6.69 -6.68 22.72
CA HIS A 96 5.94 -5.74 23.54
C HIS A 96 4.43 -5.92 23.36
N PHE A 97 3.98 -6.13 22.11
CA PHE A 97 2.59 -6.31 21.75
C PHE A 97 1.99 -7.56 22.41
N ASN A 98 2.72 -8.67 22.43
CA ASN A 98 2.28 -9.91 23.10
C ASN A 98 2.27 -9.83 24.63
N GLN A 99 2.91 -8.83 25.23
CA GLN A 99 2.82 -8.57 26.67
C GLN A 99 1.57 -7.75 27.05
N LEU A 100 0.91 -7.10 26.09
CA LEU A 100 -0.33 -6.39 26.36
C LEU A 100 -1.50 -7.36 26.58
N THR A 101 -2.45 -6.92 27.39
CA THR A 101 -3.72 -7.62 27.54
C THR A 101 -4.48 -7.63 26.21
N SER A 102 -5.27 -8.68 25.94
CA SER A 102 -6.07 -8.79 24.72
C SER A 102 -6.98 -7.57 24.48
N TRP A 103 -7.44 -6.93 25.56
CA TRP A 103 -8.21 -5.69 25.50
C TRP A 103 -7.39 -4.52 24.93
N GLN A 104 -6.18 -4.31 25.42
CA GLN A 104 -5.32 -3.23 24.94
C GLN A 104 -4.89 -3.46 23.49
N GLN A 105 -4.62 -4.71 23.10
CA GLN A 105 -4.37 -5.07 21.70
C GLN A 105 -5.57 -4.69 20.82
N CYS A 106 -6.78 -5.00 21.26
CA CYS A 106 -8.02 -4.66 20.56
C CYS A 106 -8.17 -3.14 20.38
N VAL A 107 -7.90 -2.36 21.44
CA VAL A 107 -7.91 -0.89 21.39
C VAL A 107 -6.92 -0.36 20.35
N ILE A 108 -5.67 -0.87 20.34
CA ILE A 108 -4.66 -0.45 19.37
C ILE A 108 -5.10 -0.74 17.93
N TYR A 109 -5.65 -1.93 17.66
CA TYR A 109 -6.17 -2.28 16.34
C TYR A 109 -7.30 -1.34 15.89
N PHE A 110 -8.28 -1.09 16.76
CA PHE A 110 -9.37 -0.17 16.45
C PHE A 110 -8.87 1.26 16.23
N SER A 111 -7.95 1.76 17.06
CA SER A 111 -7.40 3.12 16.89
C SER A 111 -6.70 3.29 15.54
N VAL A 112 -5.86 2.33 15.13
CA VAL A 112 -5.19 2.38 13.82
C VAL A 112 -6.20 2.32 12.68
N PHE A 113 -7.22 1.47 12.79
CA PHE A 113 -8.29 1.37 11.79
C PHE A 113 -9.08 2.69 11.65
N PHE A 114 -9.53 3.27 12.77
CA PHE A 114 -10.29 4.53 12.75
C PHE A 114 -9.46 5.71 12.25
N LEU A 115 -8.17 5.79 12.59
CA LEU A 115 -7.27 6.82 12.04
C LEU A 115 -7.10 6.67 10.52
N SER A 116 -6.96 5.44 10.01
CA SER A 116 -6.89 5.18 8.58
C SER A 116 -8.18 5.58 7.86
N LEU A 117 -9.33 5.24 8.45
CA LEU A 117 -10.65 5.57 7.89
C LEU A 117 -10.90 7.09 7.91
N PHE A 118 -10.51 7.77 8.98
CA PHE A 118 -10.56 9.23 9.09
C PHE A 118 -9.70 9.91 8.02
N SER A 119 -8.46 9.44 7.83
CA SER A 119 -7.56 9.99 6.82
C SER A 119 -8.13 9.82 5.41
N PHE A 120 -8.76 8.68 5.12
CA PHE A 120 -9.45 8.45 3.84
C PHE A 120 -10.63 9.42 3.64
N LEU A 121 -11.48 9.58 4.65
CA LEU A 121 -12.61 10.53 4.60
C LEU A 121 -12.14 11.98 4.43
N ALA A 122 -11.06 12.38 5.08
CA ALA A 122 -10.49 13.72 4.95
C ALA A 122 -9.99 13.99 3.53
N VAL A 123 -9.33 13.01 2.90
CA VAL A 123 -8.91 13.12 1.49
C VAL A 123 -10.13 13.19 0.57
N LEU A 124 -11.15 12.36 0.79
CA LEU A 124 -12.39 12.37 0.01
C LEU A 124 -13.09 13.73 0.12
N ALA A 125 -13.16 14.31 1.32
CA ALA A 125 -13.76 15.62 1.56
C ALA A 125 -12.98 16.78 0.91
N MET A 126 -11.68 16.64 0.67
CA MET A 126 -10.91 17.64 -0.08
C MET A 126 -11.11 17.54 -1.60
N LEU A 127 -11.55 16.39 -2.11
CA LEU A 127 -11.74 16.13 -3.54
C LEU A 127 -13.16 16.45 -4.04
N LEU A 128 -14.14 16.55 -3.15
CA LEU A 128 -15.57 16.77 -3.44
C LEU A 128 -15.96 18.22 -3.19
#